data_AF-A0A1X0UJN9-F1
#
_entry.id   AF-A0A1X0UJN9-F1
#
_cell.length_a   1.000
_cell.length_b   1.000
_cell.length_c   1.000
_cell.angle_alpha   90.00
_cell.angle_beta   90.00
_cell.angle_gamma   90.00
#
_symmetry.space_group_name_H-M   'P 1'
#
loop_
_entity.id
_entity.type
_entity.pdbx_description
1 polymer ?
#
loop_
_entity_poly.entity_id
_entity_poly.type
_entity_poly.pdbx_seq_one_letter_code
_entity_poly.pdbx_strand_id
1 'polypeptide(L)'
;MLSSDLHASSNSVVTEFVSEHPMDVAMTLSPLRRGKGDPTFERDSAGSVWRTSRLPSGVLTYRLTQISRFRVRSEAWGAGAAEFTGMLPALLGNADDASDFAPEHPTLIQAHREFPHLRLGRTGLVMEALVPAILEQRVHGVSAFASWRRLVTKFGERAPGPTPRPMFVPPAADVWRMIPSWEFHLANVDPARSKTIVRCAQSAGRLEETATMTAADATRRLRAIPGVGVWTAAEVAQRAFGDPDALSVGDYHLAAVVGWSLLGRPLDDDAMVEYLEPLAPHRFRAVRLLAVSGKAIKPKFGPRTPLVDHTGH
;
A
#
# COMPACT_ATOMS: atom_id res chain seq x y z
N MET A 1 9.03 -42.22 11.84
CA MET A 1 9.65 -41.14 12.63
C MET A 1 10.74 -40.49 11.78
N LEU A 2 10.38 -39.44 11.04
CA LEU A 2 11.32 -38.56 10.35
C LEU A 2 10.72 -37.15 10.47
N SER A 3 10.88 -36.52 11.63
CA SER A 3 10.68 -35.08 11.79
C SER A 3 11.97 -34.42 11.30
N SER A 4 12.00 -34.04 10.03
CA SER A 4 12.99 -33.07 9.56
C SER A 4 12.45 -31.69 9.91
N ASP A 5 12.62 -31.30 11.17
CA ASP A 5 12.50 -29.90 11.59
C ASP A 5 13.60 -29.12 10.87
N LEU A 6 13.24 -28.57 9.71
CA LEU A 6 13.98 -27.53 9.01
C LEU A 6 14.19 -26.40 10.02
N HIS A 7 15.40 -26.32 10.55
CA HIS A 7 15.92 -25.15 11.22
C HIS A 7 15.77 -23.96 10.27
N ALA A 8 14.67 -23.20 10.41
CA ALA A 8 14.55 -21.89 9.80
C ALA A 8 15.73 -21.07 10.32
N SER A 9 16.64 -20.69 9.42
CA SER A 9 17.87 -19.98 9.74
C SER A 9 17.53 -18.75 10.61
N SER A 10 18.08 -18.73 11.83
CA SER A 10 17.95 -17.63 12.78
C SER A 10 18.75 -16.37 12.40
N ASN A 11 19.54 -16.44 11.31
CA ASN A 11 20.38 -15.35 10.87
C ASN A 11 19.55 -14.28 10.15
N SER A 12 19.39 -13.12 10.79
CA SER A 12 18.89 -11.92 10.14
C SER A 12 19.99 -11.22 9.35
N VAL A 13 19.58 -10.52 8.29
CA VAL A 13 20.38 -9.44 7.69
C VAL A 13 19.99 -8.15 8.41
N VAL A 14 20.98 -7.49 9.02
CA VAL A 14 20.78 -6.22 9.72
C VAL A 14 21.42 -5.10 8.91
N THR A 15 20.70 -4.00 8.74
CA THR A 15 21.19 -2.81 8.02
C THR A 15 20.66 -1.57 8.70
N GLU A 16 21.49 -0.54 8.81
CA GLU A 16 21.04 0.79 9.19
C GLU A 16 20.97 1.69 7.96
N PHE A 17 19.89 2.45 7.87
CA PHE A 17 19.73 3.50 6.88
C PHE A 17 19.74 4.87 7.56
N VAL A 18 20.54 5.79 7.03
CA VAL A 18 20.61 7.19 7.45
C VAL A 18 20.11 8.05 6.30
N SER A 19 19.07 8.83 6.55
CA SER A 19 18.46 9.76 5.59
C SER A 19 19.02 11.17 5.77
N GLU A 20 19.16 11.90 4.67
CA GLU A 20 19.50 13.33 4.68
C GLU A 20 18.31 14.20 5.15
N HIS A 21 17.09 13.67 5.01
CA HIS A 21 15.85 14.34 5.38
C HIS A 21 15.15 13.64 6.54
N PRO A 22 14.38 14.38 7.37
CA PRO A 22 13.61 13.76 8.43
C PRO A 22 12.56 12.80 7.84
N MET A 23 12.31 11.71 8.55
CA MET A 23 11.35 10.67 8.18
C MET A 23 10.65 10.09 9.42
N ASP A 24 9.44 9.58 9.21
CA ASP A 24 8.71 8.74 10.16
C ASP A 24 8.30 7.43 9.48
N VAL A 25 8.84 6.31 9.96
CA VAL A 25 8.61 4.96 9.40
C VAL A 25 7.13 4.59 9.47
N ALA A 26 6.46 4.83 10.60
CA ALA A 26 5.08 4.44 10.77
C ALA A 26 4.15 5.23 9.84
N MET A 27 4.43 6.52 9.65
CA MET A 27 3.71 7.40 8.73
C MET A 27 3.93 6.99 7.27
N THR A 28 5.18 6.77 6.89
CA THR A 28 5.60 6.39 5.53
C THR A 28 4.98 5.07 5.11
N LEU A 29 5.01 4.06 5.98
CA LEU A 29 4.49 2.72 5.68
C LEU A 29 3.00 2.55 5.99
N SER A 30 2.34 3.54 6.63
CA SER A 30 0.90 3.45 6.97
C SER A 30 -0.01 3.08 5.80
N PRO A 31 0.20 3.56 4.55
CA PRO A 31 -0.67 3.20 3.42
C PRO A 31 -0.54 1.73 3.00
N LEU A 32 0.47 0.99 3.47
CA LEU A 32 0.68 -0.42 3.13
C LEU A 32 -0.13 -1.36 4.05
N ARG A 33 -0.69 -0.87 5.15
CA ARG A 33 -1.46 -1.67 6.11
C ARG A 33 -2.90 -1.86 5.68
N ARG A 34 -3.44 -3.07 5.86
CA ARG A 34 -4.84 -3.46 5.59
C ARG A 34 -5.60 -3.79 6.88
N GLY A 35 -5.71 -2.77 7.73
CA GLY A 35 -6.41 -2.84 9.02
C GLY A 35 -5.62 -3.51 10.14
N LYS A 36 -6.27 -3.67 11.31
CA LYS A 36 -5.59 -4.17 12.52
C LYS A 36 -5.09 -5.62 12.41
N GLY A 37 -5.85 -6.49 11.75
CA GLY A 37 -5.50 -7.90 11.58
C GLY A 37 -4.81 -8.23 10.25
N ASP A 38 -4.13 -7.29 9.62
CA ASP A 38 -3.41 -7.55 8.37
C ASP A 38 -2.38 -8.69 8.55
N PRO A 39 -2.45 -9.82 7.84
CA PRO A 39 -1.51 -10.93 8.03
C PRO A 39 -0.08 -10.59 7.59
N THR A 40 0.11 -9.50 6.83
CA THR A 40 1.38 -9.11 6.22
C THR A 40 2.01 -7.89 6.86
N PHE A 41 1.32 -7.25 7.81
CA PHE A 41 1.74 -6.00 8.44
C PHE A 41 1.40 -6.00 9.94
N GLU A 42 2.36 -5.66 10.80
CA GLU A 42 2.15 -5.45 12.22
C GLU A 42 2.91 -4.21 12.71
N ARG A 43 2.38 -3.53 13.75
CA ARG A 43 3.14 -2.54 14.50
C ARG A 43 3.23 -3.02 15.94
N ASP A 44 4.44 -3.33 16.39
CA ASP A 44 4.64 -3.87 17.74
C ASP A 44 4.43 -2.79 18.82
N SER A 45 4.41 -3.21 20.09
CA SER A 45 4.21 -2.32 21.23
C SER A 45 5.35 -1.30 21.41
N ALA A 46 6.54 -1.59 20.88
CA ALA A 46 7.67 -0.65 20.84
C ALA A 46 7.56 0.34 19.66
N GLY A 47 6.54 0.19 18.80
CA GLY A 47 6.26 1.07 17.67
C GLY A 47 6.99 0.67 16.38
N SER A 48 7.72 -0.44 16.36
CA SER A 48 8.43 -0.93 15.17
C SER A 48 7.45 -1.49 14.17
N VAL A 49 7.73 -1.30 12.88
CA VAL A 49 6.89 -1.81 11.79
C VAL A 49 7.43 -3.13 11.30
N TRP A 50 6.59 -4.15 11.31
CA TRP A 50 6.86 -5.47 10.74
C TRP A 50 6.08 -5.62 9.45
N ARG A 51 6.73 -6.06 8.37
CA ARG A 51 6.05 -6.36 7.12
C ARG A 51 6.69 -7.56 6.44
N THR A 52 5.88 -8.27 5.67
CA THR A 52 6.30 -9.43 4.88
C THR A 52 6.15 -9.10 3.40
N SER A 53 7.09 -9.57 2.59
CA SER A 53 7.03 -9.39 1.15
C SER A 53 7.59 -10.60 0.40
N ARG A 54 7.34 -10.65 -0.90
CA ARG A 54 7.96 -11.60 -1.82
C ARG A 54 8.82 -10.83 -2.83
N LEU A 55 10.13 -11.09 -2.78
CA LEU A 55 11.09 -10.58 -3.75
C LEU A 55 11.46 -11.68 -4.75
N PRO A 56 12.08 -11.34 -5.90
CA PRO A 56 12.66 -12.31 -6.82
C PRO A 56 13.60 -13.33 -6.15
N SER A 57 14.42 -12.88 -5.19
CA SER A 57 15.29 -13.79 -4.41
C SER A 57 14.56 -14.64 -3.36
N GLY A 58 13.29 -14.36 -3.09
CA GLY A 58 12.42 -15.18 -2.24
C GLY A 58 11.61 -14.39 -1.23
N VAL A 59 10.92 -15.13 -0.36
CA VAL A 59 10.06 -14.53 0.68
C VAL A 59 10.90 -13.92 1.80
N LEU A 60 10.39 -12.85 2.40
CA LEU A 60 10.99 -12.24 3.59
C LEU A 60 9.99 -11.68 4.58
N THR A 61 10.49 -11.54 5.80
CA THR A 61 9.93 -10.68 6.85
C THR A 61 10.97 -9.63 7.18
N TYR A 62 10.56 -8.38 7.42
CA TYR A 62 11.45 -7.35 7.94
C TYR A 62 10.79 -6.56 9.06
N ARG A 63 11.62 -6.13 10.00
CA ARG A 63 11.30 -5.23 11.10
C ARG A 63 12.06 -3.92 10.93
N LEU A 64 11.34 -2.82 10.94
CA LEU A 64 11.91 -1.48 10.89
C LEU A 64 11.71 -0.78 12.24
N THR A 65 12.82 -0.38 12.84
CA THR A 65 12.87 0.32 14.12
C THR A 65 13.37 1.75 13.88
N GLN A 66 12.54 2.74 14.21
CA GLN A 66 12.94 4.15 14.16
C GLN A 66 13.94 4.43 15.29
N ILE A 67 15.18 4.77 14.96
CA ILE A 67 16.23 5.12 15.93
C ILE A 67 16.23 6.62 16.22
N SER A 68 16.07 7.43 15.17
CA SER A 68 15.92 8.89 15.25
C SER A 68 15.15 9.37 14.03
N ARG A 69 14.84 10.68 13.95
CA ARG A 69 14.19 11.28 12.76
C ARG A 69 14.98 11.09 11.45
N PHE A 70 16.25 10.68 11.52
CA PHE A 70 17.12 10.51 10.35
C PHE A 70 17.69 9.08 10.25
N ARG A 71 17.37 8.18 11.18
CA ARG A 71 17.98 6.84 11.22
C ARG A 71 16.95 5.76 11.49
N VAL A 72 17.01 4.71 10.68
CA VAL A 72 16.18 3.50 10.80
C VAL A 72 17.08 2.27 10.82
N ARG A 73 16.83 1.37 11.76
CA ARG A 73 17.42 0.03 11.77
C ARG A 73 16.43 -0.93 11.11
N SER A 74 16.94 -1.73 10.19
CA SER A 74 16.22 -2.81 9.54
C SER A 74 16.81 -4.15 9.97
N GLU A 75 15.95 -5.09 10.34
CA GLU A 75 16.29 -6.49 10.55
C GLU A 75 15.40 -7.33 9.63
N ALA A 76 15.99 -8.11 8.73
CA ALA A 76 15.25 -8.90 7.74
C ALA A 76 15.62 -10.39 7.81
N TRP A 77 14.64 -11.26 7.58
CA TRP A 77 14.77 -12.71 7.62
C TRP A 77 14.18 -13.34 6.34
N GLY A 78 14.70 -14.50 5.96
CA GLY A 78 14.28 -15.23 4.76
C GLY A 78 15.20 -15.01 3.56
N ALA A 79 14.92 -15.73 2.48
CA ALA A 79 15.76 -15.70 1.28
C ALA A 79 15.83 -14.30 0.62
N GLY A 80 14.77 -13.49 0.78
CA GLY A 80 14.74 -12.11 0.30
C GLY A 80 15.50 -11.09 1.15
N ALA A 81 16.07 -11.47 2.30
CA ALA A 81 16.60 -10.52 3.27
C ALA A 81 17.80 -9.71 2.75
N ALA A 82 18.69 -10.33 1.96
CA ALA A 82 19.86 -9.67 1.41
C ALA A 82 19.48 -8.65 0.32
N GLU A 83 18.61 -9.03 -0.62
CA GLU A 83 18.10 -8.14 -1.68
C GLU A 83 17.37 -6.92 -1.09
N PHE A 84 16.60 -7.13 -0.03
CA PHE A 84 15.83 -6.08 0.63
C PHE A 84 16.69 -4.91 1.13
N THR A 85 17.95 -5.14 1.50
CA THR A 85 18.86 -4.07 1.97
C THR A 85 19.02 -2.96 0.93
N GLY A 86 19.05 -3.30 -0.36
CA GLY A 86 19.11 -2.33 -1.46
C GLY A 86 17.79 -1.60 -1.73
N MET A 87 16.66 -2.18 -1.32
CA MET A 87 15.32 -1.59 -1.49
C MET A 87 14.93 -0.65 -0.34
N LEU A 88 15.58 -0.81 0.83
CA LEU A 88 15.24 -0.07 2.05
C LEU A 88 15.20 1.46 1.87
N PRO A 89 16.17 2.11 1.19
CA PRO A 89 16.10 3.56 0.98
C PRO A 89 14.85 4.00 0.21
N ALA A 90 14.48 3.27 -0.85
CA ALA A 90 13.30 3.59 -1.66
C ALA A 90 11.99 3.35 -0.88
N LEU A 91 11.92 2.29 -0.08
CA LEU A 91 10.78 2.00 0.80
C LEU A 91 10.57 3.12 1.83
N LEU A 92 11.65 3.71 2.33
CA LEU A 92 11.63 4.81 3.29
C LEU A 92 11.47 6.20 2.64
N GLY A 93 11.28 6.25 1.32
CA GLY A 93 11.06 7.49 0.57
C GLY A 93 12.31 8.36 0.46
N ASN A 94 13.51 7.77 0.41
CA ASN A 94 14.74 8.53 0.16
C ASN A 94 14.75 9.23 -1.22
N ALA A 95 14.00 8.70 -2.19
CA ALA A 95 13.84 9.30 -3.51
C ALA A 95 12.67 10.31 -3.57
N ASP A 96 12.01 10.58 -2.43
CA ASP A 96 10.87 11.48 -2.34
C ASP A 96 11.34 12.93 -2.26
N ASP A 97 11.40 13.60 -3.41
CA ASP A 97 11.66 15.05 -3.51
C ASP A 97 10.35 15.83 -3.46
N ALA A 98 10.33 16.86 -2.63
CA ALA A 98 9.20 17.77 -2.45
C ALA A 98 9.66 19.25 -2.48
N SER A 99 10.86 19.52 -2.99
CA SER A 99 11.47 20.85 -3.00
C SER A 99 10.70 21.85 -3.87
N ASP A 100 10.00 21.36 -4.89
CA ASP A 100 9.10 22.11 -5.78
C ASP A 100 7.64 22.11 -5.31
N PHE A 101 7.31 21.46 -4.18
CA PHE A 101 5.96 21.48 -3.63
C PHE A 101 5.64 22.82 -2.96
N ALA A 102 4.98 23.70 -3.70
CA ALA A 102 4.65 25.06 -3.29
C ALA A 102 3.12 25.32 -3.23
N PRO A 103 2.39 24.77 -2.24
CA PRO A 103 0.95 25.00 -2.14
C PRO A 103 0.63 26.44 -1.73
N GLU A 104 -0.44 27.02 -2.28
CA GLU A 104 -0.93 28.35 -1.89
C GLU A 104 -1.93 28.30 -0.74
N HIS A 105 -2.68 27.20 -0.61
CA HIS A 105 -3.73 27.08 0.39
C HIS A 105 -3.16 27.02 1.83
N PRO A 106 -3.58 27.88 2.78
CA PRO A 106 -3.02 27.95 4.14
C PRO A 106 -2.98 26.61 4.89
N THR A 107 -4.04 25.80 4.77
CA THR A 107 -4.12 24.44 5.35
C THR A 107 -2.96 23.55 4.92
N LEU A 108 -2.62 23.57 3.62
CA LEU A 108 -1.56 22.74 3.03
C LEU A 108 -0.18 23.31 3.35
N ILE A 109 0.00 24.64 3.31
CA ILE A 109 1.24 25.30 3.75
C ILE A 109 1.57 24.90 5.18
N GLN A 110 0.59 25.03 6.08
CA GLN A 110 0.78 24.68 7.49
C GLN A 110 1.06 23.18 7.65
N ALA A 111 0.30 22.31 6.99
CA ALA A 111 0.55 20.87 7.05
C ALA A 111 1.94 20.49 6.53
N HIS A 112 2.39 21.08 5.41
CA HIS A 112 3.72 20.82 4.87
C HIS A 112 4.83 21.22 5.85
N ARG A 113 4.66 22.36 6.54
CA ARG A 113 5.61 22.82 7.58
C ARG A 113 5.61 21.96 8.84
N GLU A 114 4.45 21.46 9.26
CA GLU A 114 4.28 20.63 10.47
C GLU A 114 4.74 19.18 10.27
N PHE A 115 4.67 18.69 9.03
CA PHE A 115 4.96 17.30 8.67
C PHE A 115 6.16 17.18 7.71
N PRO A 116 7.36 17.73 8.03
CA PRO A 116 8.55 17.63 7.17
C PRO A 116 9.08 16.19 7.08
N HIS A 117 8.60 15.30 7.96
CA HIS A 117 8.95 13.89 8.04
C HIS A 117 8.01 12.97 7.25
N LEU A 118 6.98 13.53 6.58
CA LEU A 118 6.19 12.76 5.63
C LEU A 118 7.06 12.44 4.42
N ARG A 119 7.27 11.15 4.18
CA ARG A 119 7.93 10.62 2.98
C ARG A 119 6.97 9.71 2.23
N LEU A 120 6.96 9.81 0.91
CA LEU A 120 6.25 8.91 0.02
C LEU A 120 7.22 7.84 -0.48
N GLY A 121 7.22 6.71 0.22
CA GLY A 121 8.04 5.56 -0.12
C GLY A 121 7.45 4.71 -1.24
N ARG A 122 8.28 3.83 -1.80
CA ARG A 122 7.85 2.87 -2.82
C ARG A 122 8.31 1.46 -2.51
N THR A 123 7.44 0.48 -2.71
CA THR A 123 7.80 -0.94 -2.52
C THR A 123 8.50 -1.53 -3.75
N GLY A 124 8.24 -1.03 -4.96
CA GLY A 124 8.64 -1.68 -6.21
C GLY A 124 7.92 -3.00 -6.50
N LEU A 125 6.89 -3.37 -5.72
CA LEU A 125 6.19 -4.65 -5.80
C LEU A 125 4.75 -4.43 -6.24
N VAL A 126 4.49 -4.64 -7.53
CA VAL A 126 3.23 -4.27 -8.20
C VAL A 126 2.10 -5.19 -7.78
N MET A 127 2.31 -6.51 -7.82
CA MET A 127 1.26 -7.45 -7.42
C MET A 127 0.88 -7.30 -5.94
N GLU A 128 1.83 -6.96 -5.06
CA GLU A 128 1.56 -6.68 -3.65
C GLU A 128 0.66 -5.46 -3.44
N ALA A 129 0.73 -4.44 -4.30
CA ALA A 129 -0.15 -3.28 -4.25
C ALA A 129 -1.48 -3.52 -5.00
N LEU A 130 -1.41 -4.23 -6.13
CA LEU A 130 -2.52 -4.41 -7.06
C LEU A 130 -3.63 -5.32 -6.51
N VAL A 131 -3.27 -6.44 -5.87
CA VAL A 131 -4.29 -7.38 -5.35
C VAL A 131 -5.15 -6.73 -4.25
N PRO A 132 -4.59 -6.08 -3.20
CA PRO A 132 -5.39 -5.35 -2.24
C PRO A 132 -6.23 -4.24 -2.88
N ALA A 133 -5.67 -3.48 -3.83
CA ALA A 133 -6.42 -2.45 -4.54
C ALA A 133 -7.65 -3.05 -5.25
N ILE A 134 -7.52 -4.17 -5.95
CA ILE A 134 -8.67 -4.85 -6.56
C ILE A 134 -9.69 -5.30 -5.51
N LEU A 135 -9.24 -5.89 -4.39
CA LEU A 135 -10.12 -6.29 -3.29
C LEU A 135 -10.90 -5.12 -2.68
N GLU A 136 -10.37 -3.90 -2.75
CA GLU A 136 -10.98 -2.69 -2.20
C GLU A 136 -11.98 -2.01 -3.16
N GLN A 137 -12.06 -2.44 -4.42
CA GLN A 137 -12.95 -1.83 -5.41
C GLN A 137 -14.43 -1.87 -4.97
N ARG A 138 -15.04 -0.68 -4.85
CA ARG A 138 -16.48 -0.48 -4.60
C ARG A 138 -17.04 -1.20 -3.37
N VAL A 139 -16.20 -1.47 -2.38
CA VAL A 139 -16.61 -2.10 -1.12
C VAL A 139 -16.12 -1.30 0.08
N HIS A 140 -16.69 -1.59 1.25
CA HIS A 140 -16.18 -1.05 2.50
C HIS A 140 -14.79 -1.64 2.79
N GLY A 141 -13.82 -0.78 3.13
CA GLY A 141 -12.46 -1.21 3.41
C GLY A 141 -12.35 -2.32 4.48
N VAL A 142 -13.25 -2.33 5.48
CA VAL A 142 -13.28 -3.42 6.48
C VAL A 142 -13.58 -4.79 5.87
N SER A 143 -14.45 -4.86 4.86
CA SER A 143 -14.78 -6.10 4.14
C SER A 143 -13.63 -6.52 3.24
N ALA A 144 -13.00 -5.58 2.53
CA ALA A 144 -11.83 -5.84 1.71
C ALA A 144 -10.65 -6.35 2.56
N PHE A 145 -10.40 -5.75 3.72
CA PHE A 145 -9.35 -6.18 4.64
C PHE A 145 -9.61 -7.56 5.25
N ALA A 146 -10.88 -7.91 5.49
CA ALA A 146 -11.25 -9.27 5.88
C ALA A 146 -11.01 -10.28 4.74
N SER A 147 -11.33 -9.90 3.50
CA SER A 147 -11.06 -10.70 2.29
C SER A 147 -9.56 -10.97 2.13
N TRP A 148 -8.75 -9.90 2.21
CA TRP A 148 -7.28 -9.96 2.18
C TRP A 148 -6.74 -10.90 3.26
N ARG A 149 -7.17 -10.71 4.51
CA ARG A 149 -6.75 -11.56 5.63
C ARG A 149 -7.04 -13.03 5.36
N ARG A 150 -8.25 -13.36 4.93
CA ARG A 150 -8.66 -14.75 4.69
C ARG A 150 -7.84 -15.39 3.58
N LEU A 151 -7.71 -14.71 2.44
CA LEU A 151 -7.01 -15.23 1.27
C LEU A 151 -5.52 -15.39 1.55
N VAL A 152 -4.86 -14.39 2.12
CA VAL A 152 -3.42 -14.47 2.42
C VAL A 152 -3.12 -15.47 3.54
N THR A 153 -3.96 -15.58 4.56
CA THR A 153 -3.77 -16.59 5.62
C THR A 153 -3.91 -18.01 5.09
N LYS A 154 -4.79 -18.24 4.09
CA LYS A 154 -5.07 -19.57 3.54
C LYS A 154 -4.12 -19.99 2.41
N PHE A 155 -3.76 -19.06 1.54
CA PHE A 155 -2.99 -19.33 0.32
C PHE A 155 -1.59 -18.70 0.31
N GLY A 156 -1.27 -17.88 1.31
CA GLY A 156 0.06 -17.33 1.50
C GLY A 156 1.00 -18.31 2.21
N GLU A 157 2.29 -17.97 2.22
CA GLU A 157 3.31 -18.77 2.90
C GLU A 157 3.54 -18.23 4.31
N ARG A 158 3.97 -19.09 5.23
CA ARG A 158 4.40 -18.64 6.56
C ARG A 158 5.59 -17.69 6.43
N ALA A 159 5.49 -16.57 7.11
CA ALA A 159 6.55 -15.56 7.11
C ALA A 159 7.82 -16.11 7.79
N PRO A 160 9.01 -15.94 7.19
CA PRO A 160 10.26 -16.44 7.75
C PRO A 160 10.71 -15.61 8.97
N GLY A 161 11.55 -16.21 9.80
CA GLY A 161 12.12 -15.56 10.98
C GLY A 161 11.16 -15.45 12.17
N PRO A 162 11.59 -14.79 13.27
CA PRO A 162 10.69 -14.46 14.36
C PRO A 162 9.64 -13.47 13.86
N THR A 163 8.39 -13.69 14.25
CA THR A 163 7.28 -12.79 13.96
C THR A 163 6.56 -12.47 15.27
N PRO A 164 6.12 -11.22 15.51
CA PRO A 164 5.46 -10.82 16.77
C PRO A 164 4.13 -11.54 17.01
N ARG A 165 3.54 -12.07 15.93
CA ARG A 165 2.37 -12.95 15.90
C ARG A 165 2.44 -13.75 14.60
N PRO A 166 1.59 -14.77 14.39
CA PRO A 166 1.45 -15.39 13.07
C PRO A 166 1.31 -14.36 11.94
N MET A 167 2.33 -14.29 11.06
CA MET A 167 2.34 -13.48 9.85
C MET A 167 2.51 -14.37 8.62
N PHE A 168 2.11 -13.86 7.47
CA PHE A 168 2.11 -14.58 6.21
C PHE A 168 2.59 -13.68 5.09
N VAL A 169 3.38 -14.23 4.19
CA VAL A 169 3.80 -13.58 2.95
C VAL A 169 2.68 -13.75 1.91
N PRO A 170 2.32 -12.72 1.13
CA PRO A 170 1.29 -12.86 0.10
C PRO A 170 1.58 -14.02 -0.88
N PRO A 171 0.53 -14.68 -1.41
CA PRO A 171 0.69 -15.73 -2.40
C PRO A 171 1.50 -15.25 -3.60
N ALA A 172 2.30 -16.14 -4.18
CA ALA A 172 2.93 -15.90 -5.47
C ALA A 172 1.87 -15.78 -6.58
N ALA A 173 2.24 -15.21 -7.73
CA ALA A 173 1.30 -14.95 -8.81
C ALA A 173 0.68 -16.24 -9.36
N ASP A 174 1.44 -17.32 -9.49
CA ASP A 174 0.94 -18.64 -9.88
C ASP A 174 -0.09 -19.18 -8.90
N VAL A 175 0.11 -19.01 -7.59
CA VAL A 175 -0.89 -19.37 -6.58
C VAL A 175 -2.15 -18.55 -6.75
N TRP A 176 -2.05 -17.22 -6.90
CA TRP A 176 -3.22 -16.37 -7.16
C TRP A 176 -4.03 -16.80 -8.38
N ARG A 177 -3.37 -17.27 -9.46
CA ARG A 177 -4.04 -17.80 -10.66
C ARG A 177 -4.84 -19.07 -10.37
N MET A 178 -4.39 -19.87 -9.41
CA MET A 178 -4.91 -21.21 -9.11
C MET A 178 -5.89 -21.23 -7.94
N ILE A 179 -6.10 -20.13 -7.23
CA ILE A 179 -7.12 -20.05 -6.17
C ILE A 179 -8.49 -20.34 -6.80
N PRO A 180 -9.21 -21.37 -6.32
CA PRO A 180 -10.52 -21.68 -6.85
C PRO A 180 -11.53 -20.55 -6.64
N SER A 181 -12.45 -20.36 -7.59
CA SER A 181 -13.43 -19.25 -7.55
C SER A 181 -14.29 -19.25 -6.28
N TRP A 182 -14.65 -20.42 -5.75
CA TRP A 182 -15.42 -20.52 -4.50
C TRP A 182 -14.66 -20.01 -3.28
N GLU A 183 -13.33 -20.02 -3.30
CA GLU A 183 -12.51 -19.50 -2.19
C GLU A 183 -12.52 -17.98 -2.13
N PHE A 184 -12.55 -17.34 -3.31
CA PHE A 184 -12.83 -15.90 -3.40
C PHE A 184 -14.24 -15.59 -2.90
N HIS A 185 -15.22 -16.40 -3.27
CA HIS A 185 -16.60 -16.23 -2.84
C HIS A 185 -16.75 -16.33 -1.31
N LEU A 186 -16.18 -17.37 -0.71
CA LEU A 186 -16.10 -17.54 0.75
C LEU A 186 -15.30 -16.43 1.45
N ALA A 187 -14.49 -15.67 0.70
CA ALA A 187 -13.79 -14.49 1.17
C ALA A 187 -14.55 -13.18 0.93
N ASN A 188 -15.82 -13.21 0.52
CA ASN A 188 -16.63 -12.04 0.19
C ASN A 188 -16.08 -11.24 -1.02
N VAL A 189 -15.48 -11.96 -1.98
CA VAL A 189 -14.97 -11.39 -3.23
C VAL A 189 -15.84 -11.85 -4.40
N ASP A 190 -16.45 -10.90 -5.10
CA ASP A 190 -17.34 -11.18 -6.22
C ASP A 190 -16.57 -11.71 -7.46
N PRO A 191 -17.30 -12.30 -8.43
CA PRO A 191 -16.71 -12.83 -9.65
C PRO A 191 -15.91 -11.81 -10.49
N ALA A 192 -16.25 -10.51 -10.46
CA ALA A 192 -15.56 -9.52 -11.27
C ALA A 192 -14.19 -9.18 -10.68
N ARG A 193 -14.11 -8.94 -9.37
CA ARG A 193 -12.84 -8.70 -8.66
C ARG A 193 -11.92 -9.92 -8.72
N SER A 194 -12.43 -11.12 -8.42
CA SER A 194 -11.64 -12.36 -8.49
C SER A 194 -11.08 -12.64 -9.89
N LYS A 195 -11.88 -12.51 -10.95
CA LYS A 195 -11.40 -12.63 -12.34
C LYS A 195 -10.33 -11.59 -12.67
N THR A 196 -10.44 -10.38 -12.13
CA THR A 196 -9.43 -9.32 -12.32
C THR A 196 -8.11 -9.68 -11.65
N ILE A 197 -8.15 -10.19 -10.41
CA ILE A 197 -6.95 -10.71 -9.71
C ILE A 197 -6.28 -11.81 -10.54
N VAL A 198 -7.05 -12.78 -11.04
CA VAL A 198 -6.52 -13.88 -11.87
C VAL A 198 -5.88 -13.35 -13.17
N ARG A 199 -6.52 -12.42 -13.88
CA ARG A 199 -5.94 -11.79 -15.09
C ARG A 199 -4.64 -11.03 -14.80
N CYS A 200 -4.59 -10.29 -13.69
CA CYS A 200 -3.38 -9.60 -13.27
C CYS A 200 -2.28 -10.61 -12.96
N ALA A 201 -2.62 -11.65 -12.19
CA ALA A 201 -1.70 -12.71 -11.85
C ALA A 201 -1.16 -13.42 -13.09
N GLN A 202 -1.98 -13.67 -14.13
CA GLN A 202 -1.58 -14.20 -15.45
C GLN A 202 -0.51 -13.36 -16.16
N SER A 203 -0.53 -12.04 -15.95
CA SER A 203 0.40 -11.09 -16.56
C SER A 203 1.43 -10.53 -15.57
N ALA A 204 1.59 -11.14 -14.40
CA ALA A 204 2.37 -10.59 -13.28
C ALA A 204 3.77 -10.11 -13.68
N GLY A 205 4.55 -10.92 -14.42
CA GLY A 205 5.89 -10.50 -14.86
C GLY A 205 5.89 -9.19 -15.65
N ARG A 206 4.98 -9.03 -16.61
CA ARG A 206 4.84 -7.78 -17.40
C ARG A 206 4.33 -6.61 -16.58
N LEU A 207 3.55 -6.88 -15.53
CA LEU A 207 3.05 -5.87 -14.60
C LEU A 207 4.14 -5.44 -13.63
N GLU A 208 4.99 -6.33 -13.13
CA GLU A 208 6.13 -5.96 -12.26
C GLU A 208 7.12 -5.04 -12.98
N GLU A 209 7.33 -5.21 -14.30
CA GLU A 209 8.12 -4.27 -15.11
C GLU A 209 7.64 -2.81 -15.00
N THR A 210 6.38 -2.54 -14.65
CA THR A 210 5.86 -1.17 -14.52
C THR A 210 6.55 -0.37 -13.42
N ALA A 211 7.17 -1.03 -12.44
CA ALA A 211 7.92 -0.38 -11.37
C ALA A 211 9.12 0.45 -11.84
N THR A 212 9.61 0.22 -13.06
CA THR A 212 10.73 0.97 -13.65
C THR A 212 10.33 1.80 -14.87
N MET A 213 9.04 1.86 -15.19
CA MET A 213 8.52 2.65 -16.32
C MET A 213 8.21 4.10 -15.92
N THR A 214 7.98 4.95 -16.92
CA THR A 214 7.37 6.26 -16.69
C THR A 214 5.96 6.10 -16.10
N ALA A 215 5.49 7.08 -15.33
CA ALA A 215 4.16 7.03 -14.71
C ALA A 215 3.04 6.83 -15.76
N ALA A 216 3.15 7.52 -16.90
CA ALA A 216 2.20 7.41 -18.01
C ALA A 216 2.18 5.99 -18.63
N ASP A 217 3.35 5.40 -18.89
CA ASP A 217 3.43 4.06 -19.47
C ASP A 217 3.02 2.96 -18.49
N ALA A 218 3.43 3.09 -17.21
CA ALA A 218 3.00 2.20 -16.13
C ALA A 218 1.46 2.19 -16.02
N THR A 219 0.85 3.38 -15.99
CA THR A 219 -0.60 3.56 -15.92
C THR A 219 -1.31 2.95 -17.13
N ARG A 220 -0.80 3.20 -18.34
CA ARG A 220 -1.32 2.62 -19.59
C ARG A 220 -1.26 1.09 -19.55
N ARG A 221 -0.16 0.52 -19.08
CA ARG A 221 0.02 -0.94 -19.00
C ARG A 221 -0.88 -1.58 -17.94
N LEU A 222 -0.99 -0.98 -16.75
CA LEU A 222 -1.89 -1.45 -15.69
C LEU A 222 -3.34 -1.47 -16.20
N ARG A 223 -3.79 -0.37 -16.80
CA ARG A 223 -5.16 -0.20 -17.29
C ARG A 223 -5.51 -1.00 -18.54
N ALA A 224 -4.52 -1.62 -19.18
CA ALA A 224 -4.76 -2.55 -20.28
C ALA A 224 -5.43 -3.86 -19.79
N ILE A 225 -5.34 -4.17 -18.48
CA ILE A 225 -6.01 -5.33 -17.90
C ILE A 225 -7.48 -5.00 -17.63
N PRO A 226 -8.46 -5.74 -18.19
CA PRO A 226 -9.87 -5.54 -17.89
C PRO A 226 -10.15 -5.69 -16.39
N GLY A 227 -10.78 -4.67 -15.80
CA GLY A 227 -11.04 -4.56 -14.37
C GLY A 227 -10.05 -3.69 -13.58
N VAL A 228 -8.98 -3.21 -14.21
CA VAL A 228 -8.05 -2.23 -13.63
C VAL A 228 -8.36 -0.84 -14.20
N GLY A 229 -9.07 -0.03 -13.41
CA GLY A 229 -9.43 1.35 -13.77
C GLY A 229 -8.41 2.40 -13.28
N VAL A 230 -8.75 3.68 -13.49
CA VAL A 230 -7.93 4.83 -13.04
C VAL A 230 -7.64 4.78 -11.54
N TRP A 231 -8.67 4.52 -10.74
CA TRP A 231 -8.56 4.41 -9.28
C TRP A 231 -7.56 3.32 -8.86
N THR A 232 -7.69 2.10 -9.42
CA THR A 232 -6.79 0.99 -9.07
C THR A 232 -5.35 1.24 -9.53
N ALA A 233 -5.16 1.85 -10.70
CA ALA A 233 -3.84 2.21 -11.17
C ALA A 233 -3.18 3.26 -10.26
N ALA A 234 -3.94 4.25 -9.78
CA ALA A 234 -3.45 5.23 -8.83
C ALA A 234 -3.07 4.59 -7.48
N GLU A 235 -3.90 3.70 -6.92
CA GLU A 235 -3.58 2.98 -5.67
C GLU A 235 -2.28 2.16 -5.78
N VAL A 236 -2.00 1.58 -6.95
CA VAL A 236 -0.73 0.93 -7.25
C VAL A 236 0.40 1.94 -7.35
N ALA A 237 0.23 3.02 -8.12
CA ALA A 237 1.26 4.02 -8.32
C ALA A 237 1.74 4.65 -7.01
N GLN A 238 0.81 4.98 -6.11
CA GLN A 238 1.11 5.51 -4.79
C GLN A 238 2.00 4.59 -3.94
N ARG A 239 1.83 3.26 -4.03
CA ARG A 239 2.47 2.29 -3.12
C ARG A 239 3.66 1.58 -3.75
N ALA A 240 3.53 1.16 -5.00
CA ALA A 240 4.57 0.45 -5.73
C ALA A 240 5.59 1.41 -6.34
N PHE A 241 5.17 2.60 -6.78
CA PHE A 241 6.05 3.58 -7.46
C PHE A 241 6.39 4.78 -6.59
N GLY A 242 5.62 5.03 -5.52
CA GLY A 242 5.79 6.20 -4.66
C GLY A 242 5.38 7.49 -5.36
N ASP A 243 4.43 7.41 -6.30
CA ASP A 243 4.01 8.52 -7.14
C ASP A 243 3.32 9.62 -6.30
N PRO A 244 3.92 10.83 -6.20
CA PRO A 244 3.36 11.94 -5.42
C PRO A 244 2.17 12.62 -6.10
N ASP A 245 1.84 12.25 -7.33
CA ASP A 245 0.80 12.88 -8.16
C ASP A 245 -0.42 11.99 -8.42
N ALA A 246 -0.30 10.69 -8.17
CA ALA A 246 -1.33 9.70 -8.51
C ALA A 246 -2.61 9.84 -7.67
N LEU A 247 -3.55 10.69 -8.11
CA LEU A 247 -4.88 10.82 -7.48
C LEU A 247 -5.77 9.61 -7.75
N SER A 248 -6.38 9.07 -6.69
CA SER A 248 -7.39 8.00 -6.76
C SER A 248 -8.76 8.52 -7.20
N VAL A 249 -8.83 9.07 -8.42
CA VAL A 249 -10.08 9.54 -9.03
C VAL A 249 -11.12 8.41 -9.06
N GLY A 250 -12.36 8.68 -8.69
CA GLY A 250 -13.41 7.68 -8.50
C GLY A 250 -13.47 7.06 -7.10
N ASP A 251 -12.62 7.51 -6.18
CA ASP A 251 -12.77 7.19 -4.76
C ASP A 251 -14.02 7.89 -4.20
N TYR A 252 -14.87 7.10 -3.52
CA TYR A 252 -16.17 7.56 -3.04
C TYR A 252 -16.10 8.73 -2.04
N HIS A 253 -14.97 8.91 -1.35
CA HIS A 253 -14.80 9.94 -0.33
C HIS A 253 -13.82 11.04 -0.73
N LEU A 254 -12.82 10.74 -1.56
CA LEU A 254 -11.67 11.61 -1.78
C LEU A 254 -12.04 13.02 -2.23
N ALA A 255 -12.79 13.18 -3.33
CA ALA A 255 -13.15 14.51 -3.85
C ALA A 255 -13.94 15.35 -2.83
N ALA A 256 -14.90 14.72 -2.15
CA ALA A 256 -15.65 15.39 -1.10
C ALA A 256 -14.75 15.79 0.09
N VAL A 257 -13.81 14.93 0.50
CA VAL A 257 -12.83 15.24 1.57
C VAL A 257 -11.96 16.43 1.17
N VAL A 258 -11.40 16.42 -0.03
CA VAL A 258 -10.57 17.53 -0.54
C VAL A 258 -11.36 18.83 -0.53
N GLY A 259 -12.58 18.82 -1.09
CA GLY A 259 -13.46 19.99 -1.10
C GLY A 259 -13.76 20.52 0.30
N TRP A 260 -14.19 19.66 1.23
CA TRP A 260 -14.49 20.11 2.59
C TRP A 260 -13.26 20.62 3.34
N SER A 261 -12.10 19.99 3.14
CA SER A 261 -10.83 20.37 3.77
C SER A 261 -10.26 21.70 3.28
N LEU A 262 -10.43 22.02 2.00
CA LEU A 262 -9.76 23.16 1.36
C LEU A 262 -10.73 24.28 0.95
N LEU A 263 -12.00 23.98 0.76
CA LEU A 263 -13.00 24.94 0.28
C LEU A 263 -14.22 25.07 1.20
N GLY A 264 -14.36 24.20 2.20
CA GLY A 264 -15.54 24.17 3.07
C GLY A 264 -16.83 23.75 2.36
N ARG A 265 -16.73 23.09 1.19
CA ARG A 265 -17.85 22.54 0.41
C ARG A 265 -17.40 21.31 -0.37
N PRO A 266 -18.25 20.32 -0.68
CA PRO A 266 -17.81 19.14 -1.43
C PRO A 266 -17.38 19.51 -2.86
N LEU A 267 -16.46 18.71 -3.41
CA LEU A 267 -16.15 18.63 -4.84
C LEU A 267 -16.56 17.26 -5.37
N ASP A 268 -16.82 17.19 -6.68
CA ASP A 268 -16.80 15.94 -7.43
C ASP A 268 -15.39 15.69 -8.00
N ASP A 269 -15.23 14.57 -8.71
CA ASP A 269 -13.93 14.13 -9.23
C ASP A 269 -13.31 15.15 -10.21
N ASP A 270 -14.10 15.67 -11.15
CA ASP A 270 -13.61 16.61 -12.16
C ASP A 270 -13.18 17.93 -11.52
N ALA A 271 -14.00 18.47 -10.61
CA ALA A 271 -13.65 19.69 -9.88
C ALA A 271 -12.45 19.50 -8.94
N MET A 272 -12.27 18.31 -8.35
CA MET A 272 -11.07 17.99 -7.56
C MET A 272 -9.81 17.98 -8.44
N VAL A 273 -9.88 17.35 -9.62
CA VAL A 273 -8.74 17.29 -10.54
C VAL A 273 -8.35 18.69 -11.00
N GLU A 274 -9.33 19.51 -11.42
CA GLU A 274 -9.09 20.89 -11.83
C GLU A 274 -8.49 21.72 -10.68
N TYR A 275 -9.07 21.61 -9.48
CA TYR A 275 -8.62 22.39 -8.32
C TYR A 275 -7.20 22.04 -7.87
N LEU A 276 -6.80 20.77 -7.96
CA LEU A 276 -5.47 20.32 -7.54
C LEU A 276 -4.42 20.43 -8.66
N GLU A 277 -4.78 20.76 -9.90
CA GLU A 277 -3.85 20.85 -11.02
C GLU A 277 -2.62 21.74 -10.75
N PRO A 278 -2.72 22.91 -10.08
CA PRO A 278 -1.55 23.73 -9.76
C PRO A 278 -0.54 23.05 -8.82
N LEU A 279 -0.95 21.98 -8.13
CA LEU A 279 -0.08 21.21 -7.25
C LEU A 279 0.62 20.07 -7.98
N ALA A 280 0.37 19.82 -9.27
CA ALA A 280 1.14 18.83 -10.03
C ALA A 280 2.64 19.19 -10.00
N PRO A 281 3.56 18.22 -9.77
CA PRO A 281 3.36 16.77 -9.71
C PRO A 281 3.15 16.20 -8.28
N HIS A 282 2.44 16.89 -7.39
CA HIS A 282 2.30 16.56 -5.95
C HIS A 282 0.84 16.45 -5.48
N ARG A 283 -0.09 16.17 -6.39
CA ARG A 283 -1.52 16.14 -6.03
C ARG A 283 -1.86 15.10 -4.96
N PHE A 284 -1.27 13.91 -5.04
CA PHE A 284 -1.41 12.89 -3.99
C PHE A 284 -0.68 13.27 -2.70
N ARG A 285 0.47 13.96 -2.77
CA ARG A 285 1.13 14.50 -1.56
C ARG A 285 0.20 15.45 -0.80
N ALA A 286 -0.53 16.33 -1.47
CA ALA A 286 -1.49 17.22 -0.82
C ALA A 286 -2.58 16.42 -0.07
N VAL A 287 -3.12 15.38 -0.70
CA VAL A 287 -4.07 14.44 -0.07
C VAL A 287 -3.44 13.76 1.16
N ARG A 288 -2.19 13.30 1.05
CA ARG A 288 -1.46 12.66 2.15
C ARG A 288 -1.23 13.62 3.31
N LEU A 289 -0.85 14.87 3.04
CA LEU A 289 -0.69 15.90 4.05
C LEU A 289 -1.98 16.17 4.81
N LEU A 290 -3.11 16.33 4.10
CA LEU A 290 -4.42 16.47 4.75
C LEU A 290 -4.73 15.29 5.68
N ALA A 291 -4.44 14.06 5.23
CA ALA A 291 -4.69 12.86 6.01
C ALA A 291 -3.82 12.79 7.28
N VAL A 292 -2.50 12.97 7.16
CA VAL A 292 -1.58 12.84 8.30
C VAL A 292 -1.65 14.03 9.27
N SER A 293 -2.02 15.21 8.78
CA SER A 293 -2.21 16.39 9.62
C SER A 293 -3.55 16.41 10.35
N GLY A 294 -4.41 15.41 10.15
CA GLY A 294 -5.77 15.39 10.70
C GLY A 294 -6.69 16.47 10.10
N LYS A 295 -6.31 17.07 8.97
CA LYS A 295 -7.08 18.12 8.28
C LYS A 295 -7.97 17.58 7.17
N ALA A 296 -7.95 16.27 6.91
CA ALA A 296 -8.90 15.56 6.06
C ALA A 296 -10.28 15.52 6.75
N ILE A 297 -11.18 16.38 6.33
CA ILE A 297 -12.49 16.60 6.96
C ILE A 297 -13.58 16.24 5.96
N LYS A 298 -14.55 15.43 6.39
CA LYS A 298 -15.83 15.23 5.71
C LYS A 298 -16.92 15.20 6.78
N PRO A 299 -17.82 16.19 6.83
CA PRO A 299 -18.90 16.18 7.81
C PRO A 299 -19.77 14.92 7.64
N LYS A 300 -20.24 14.35 8.75
CA LYS A 300 -21.06 13.13 8.75
C LYS A 300 -22.52 13.51 8.56
N PHE A 301 -23.07 13.24 7.39
CA PHE A 301 -24.49 13.40 7.11
C PHE A 301 -25.11 12.01 6.94
N GLY A 302 -25.77 11.50 7.99
CA GLY A 302 -26.58 10.27 7.91
C GLY A 302 -25.92 8.96 8.41
N PRO A 303 -26.71 7.87 8.47
CA PRO A 303 -26.28 6.57 8.97
C PRO A 303 -25.31 5.87 7.99
N ARG A 304 -24.49 4.95 8.51
CA ARG A 304 -23.51 4.19 7.70
C ARG A 304 -24.24 3.24 6.74
N THR A 305 -23.79 3.19 5.49
CA THR A 305 -24.26 2.21 4.51
C THR A 305 -24.03 0.78 5.04
N PRO A 306 -25.01 -0.15 4.89
CA PRO A 306 -24.85 -1.52 5.32
C PRO A 306 -23.68 -2.20 4.59
N LEU A 307 -23.02 -3.12 5.28
CA LEU A 307 -21.96 -3.94 4.69
C LEU A 307 -22.58 -4.91 3.69
N VAL A 308 -22.02 -4.97 2.47
CA VAL A 308 -22.40 -5.98 1.47
C VAL A 308 -21.72 -7.30 1.83
N ASP A 309 -22.51 -8.38 1.85
CA ASP A 309 -22.06 -9.74 2.11
C ASP A 309 -22.45 -10.64 0.94
N HIS A 310 -21.43 -11.21 0.30
CA HIS A 310 -21.56 -12.15 -0.81
C HIS A 310 -21.38 -13.60 -0.33
N THR A 311 -21.14 -13.89 0.95
CA THR A 311 -20.76 -15.25 1.38
C THR A 311 -21.90 -16.28 1.30
N GLY A 312 -23.16 -15.86 1.14
CA GLY A 312 -24.35 -16.73 1.19
C GLY A 312 -25.13 -16.96 -0.11
N HIS A 313 -24.62 -16.55 -1.28
CA HIS A 313 -25.36 -16.61 -2.56
C HIS A 313 -24.63 -17.35 -3.68
#